data_AF-A0A0F9B758-F1
#
_entry.id   AF-A0A0F9B758-F1
#
_cell.length_a   1.000
_cell.length_b   1.000
_cell.length_c   1.000
_cell.angle_alpha   90.00
_cell.angle_beta   90.00
_cell.angle_gamma   90.00
#
_symmetry.space_group_name_H-M   'P 1'
#
loop_
_entity.id
_entity.type
_entity.pdbx_description
1 polymer ?
#
loop_
_entity_poly.entity_id
_entity_poly.type
_entity_poly.pdbx_seq_one_letter_code
_entity_poly.pdbx_strand_id
1 'polypeptide(L)'
;MSHTVTIIKTRALELADSVDGDFTDVAQVVPWVNEGQREIALYADPVETSKTDTIATASTDAIYTASLQSNFWKMKRMEYGSKKMFFVEFDELQSLADASKGLGSSEYIYSLWNDEYVIYTSADYSVGDEIKYWYFKWPTDVTLASSTADLPTEYADCLFSYVGFKMAQANRESGLAQRLWEEFKGKLEDVRRANRRMRTGPRKIKTELVDKYAF
;
A
#
# COMPACT_ATOMS: atom_id res chain seq x y z
N MET A 1 3.56 -2.45 -18.27
CA MET A 1 4.04 -3.76 -18.72
C MET A 1 4.19 -4.63 -17.49
N SER A 2 3.69 -5.87 -17.47
CA SER A 2 3.86 -6.75 -16.31
C SER A 2 5.31 -7.23 -16.21
N HIS A 3 5.90 -7.24 -15.01
CA HIS A 3 7.28 -7.69 -14.77
C HIS A 3 7.27 -9.08 -14.12
N THR A 4 7.52 -10.10 -14.95
CA THR A 4 7.66 -11.48 -14.47
C THR A 4 9.00 -11.70 -13.80
N VAL A 5 9.13 -12.74 -12.97
CA VAL A 5 10.40 -13.10 -12.31
C VAL A 5 11.51 -13.30 -13.34
N THR A 6 11.22 -13.90 -14.49
CA THR A 6 12.20 -14.03 -15.58
C THR A 6 12.73 -12.68 -16.07
N ILE A 7 11.84 -11.70 -16.32
CA ILE A 7 12.25 -10.36 -16.75
C ILE A 7 13.07 -9.68 -15.67
N ILE A 8 12.63 -9.77 -14.41
CA ILE A 8 13.33 -9.20 -13.26
C ILE A 8 14.76 -9.76 -13.16
N LYS A 9 14.90 -11.08 -13.27
CA LYS A 9 16.20 -11.75 -13.27
C LYS A 9 17.08 -11.26 -14.42
N THR A 10 16.57 -11.24 -15.65
CA THR A 10 17.36 -10.80 -16.82
C THR A 10 17.86 -9.38 -16.65
N ARG A 11 17.00 -8.45 -16.20
CA ARG A 11 17.41 -7.06 -15.94
C ARG A 11 18.38 -6.93 -14.77
N ALA A 12 18.22 -7.73 -13.72
CA ALA A 12 19.14 -7.74 -12.60
C ALA A 12 20.54 -8.25 -13.02
N LEU A 13 20.61 -9.26 -13.89
CA LEU A 13 21.86 -9.75 -14.46
C LEU A 13 22.54 -8.69 -15.33
N GLU A 14 21.79 -7.99 -16.19
CA GLU A 14 22.33 -6.87 -16.98
C GLU A 14 22.91 -5.74 -16.11
N LEU A 15 22.30 -5.46 -14.94
CA LEU A 15 22.83 -4.48 -13.99
C LEU A 15 24.07 -4.99 -13.24
N ALA A 16 24.13 -6.30 -13.04
CA ALA A 16 25.18 -7.01 -12.34
C ALA A 16 26.24 -7.58 -13.30
N ASP A 17 26.41 -6.97 -14.49
CA ASP A 17 27.25 -7.39 -15.63
C ASP A 17 28.66 -7.93 -15.30
N SER A 18 29.20 -7.61 -14.12
CA SER A 18 30.50 -8.09 -13.63
C SER A 18 30.42 -9.31 -12.70
N VAL A 19 29.27 -9.96 -12.60
CA VAL A 19 29.04 -11.04 -11.65
C VAL A 19 29.18 -12.39 -12.36
N ASP A 20 30.32 -13.05 -12.15
CA ASP A 20 30.69 -14.34 -12.76
C ASP A 20 29.90 -15.56 -12.22
N GLY A 21 28.84 -15.33 -11.45
CA GLY A 21 28.04 -16.39 -10.83
C GLY A 21 26.97 -16.96 -11.76
N ASP A 22 26.84 -18.28 -11.76
CA ASP A 22 25.83 -18.99 -12.54
C ASP A 22 24.44 -18.91 -11.88
N PHE A 23 23.76 -17.77 -12.04
CA PHE A 23 22.36 -17.61 -11.64
C PHE A 23 21.38 -18.07 -12.71
N THR A 24 21.71 -19.11 -13.47
CA THR A 24 20.87 -19.64 -14.54
C THR A 24 19.54 -20.22 -14.04
N ASP A 25 19.43 -20.57 -12.76
CA ASP A 25 18.17 -21.01 -12.16
C ASP A 25 17.34 -19.83 -11.62
N VAL A 26 16.07 -19.76 -12.06
CA VAL A 26 15.11 -18.76 -11.58
C VAL A 26 14.67 -19.04 -10.14
N ALA A 27 14.67 -20.30 -9.70
CA ALA A 27 14.27 -20.66 -8.34
C ALA A 27 15.17 -20.02 -7.27
N GLN A 28 16.43 -19.74 -7.60
CA GLN A 28 17.37 -19.03 -6.72
C GLN A 28 17.01 -17.55 -6.54
N VAL A 29 16.36 -16.95 -7.54
CA VAL A 29 16.04 -15.51 -7.57
C VAL A 29 14.66 -15.21 -6.96
N VAL A 30 13.74 -16.17 -6.97
CA VAL A 30 12.38 -16.04 -6.41
C VAL A 30 12.39 -15.53 -4.95
N PRO A 31 13.20 -16.08 -4.02
CA PRO A 31 13.26 -15.55 -2.65
C PRO A 31 13.67 -14.07 -2.60
N TRP A 32 14.64 -13.66 -3.44
CA TRP A 32 15.10 -12.27 -3.48
C TRP A 32 14.07 -11.32 -4.07
N VAL A 33 13.27 -11.79 -5.04
CA VAL A 33 12.11 -11.04 -5.53
C VAL A 33 11.10 -10.84 -4.41
N ASN A 34 10.75 -11.89 -3.67
CA ASN A 34 9.82 -11.79 -2.54
C ASN A 34 10.33 -10.85 -1.44
N GLU A 35 11.61 -10.96 -1.07
CA GLU A 35 12.24 -10.03 -0.13
C GLU A 35 12.21 -8.58 -0.64
N GLY A 36 12.60 -8.36 -1.90
CA GLY A 36 12.62 -7.02 -2.50
C GLY A 36 11.24 -6.39 -2.57
N GLN A 37 10.20 -7.17 -2.88
CA GLN A 37 8.83 -6.69 -2.85
C GLN A 37 8.41 -6.22 -1.45
N ARG A 38 8.75 -7.00 -0.42
CA ARG A 38 8.45 -6.65 0.98
C ARG A 38 9.24 -5.42 1.46
N GLU A 39 10.50 -5.29 1.05
CA GLU A 39 11.33 -4.12 1.37
C GLU A 39 10.76 -2.83 0.73
N ILE A 40 10.37 -2.91 -0.54
CA ILE A 40 9.71 -1.81 -1.25
C ILE A 40 8.36 -1.49 -0.57
N ALA A 41 7.61 -2.53 -0.20
CA ALA A 41 6.34 -2.38 0.49
C ALA A 41 6.52 -1.55 1.76
N LEU A 42 7.36 -2.03 2.68
CA LEU A 42 7.70 -1.39 3.97
C LEU A 42 8.02 0.09 3.86
N TYR A 43 8.68 0.51 2.78
CA TYR A 43 9.17 1.88 2.66
C TYR A 43 8.19 2.83 1.96
N ALA A 44 7.43 2.34 0.98
CA ALA A 44 6.75 3.19 0.01
C ALA A 44 5.23 3.06 -0.04
N ASP A 45 4.63 2.14 0.73
CA ASP A 45 3.19 1.82 0.67
C ASP A 45 2.69 1.64 -0.79
N PRO A 46 3.35 0.82 -1.62
CA PRO A 46 3.22 0.87 -3.08
C PRO A 46 1.91 0.26 -3.59
N VAL A 47 1.39 -0.78 -2.93
CA VAL A 47 0.26 -1.55 -3.45
C VAL A 47 -1.06 -1.05 -2.86
N GLU A 48 -1.51 0.08 -3.39
CA GLU A 48 -2.84 0.60 -3.11
C GLU A 48 -3.89 -0.24 -3.85
N THR A 49 -4.85 -0.77 -3.11
CA THR A 49 -5.99 -1.48 -3.67
C THR A 49 -7.27 -0.96 -3.03
N SER A 50 -8.41 -1.28 -3.65
CA SER A 50 -9.72 -0.98 -3.11
C SER A 50 -10.60 -2.21 -3.11
N LYS A 51 -11.45 -2.31 -2.09
CA LYS A 51 -12.46 -3.35 -1.98
C LYS A 51 -13.80 -2.71 -1.63
N THR A 52 -14.86 -3.33 -2.12
CA THR A 52 -16.23 -3.01 -1.73
C THR A 52 -16.79 -4.23 -1.02
N ASP A 53 -17.20 -4.04 0.22
CA ASP A 53 -17.93 -5.04 0.99
C ASP A 53 -19.41 -4.65 1.05
N THR A 54 -20.28 -5.64 0.99
CA THR A 54 -21.73 -5.46 1.11
C THR A 54 -22.18 -5.89 2.50
N ILE A 55 -23.01 -5.06 3.14
CA ILE A 55 -23.57 -5.38 4.45
C ILE A 55 -24.55 -6.55 4.30
N ALA A 56 -24.20 -7.68 4.91
CA ALA A 56 -24.98 -8.91 4.85
C ALA A 56 -26.13 -8.97 5.87
N THR A 57 -25.96 -8.30 7.01
CA THR A 57 -26.93 -8.32 8.11
C THR A 57 -27.15 -6.89 8.58
N ALA A 58 -28.41 -6.45 8.61
CA ALA A 58 -28.79 -5.19 9.25
C ALA A 58 -28.73 -5.35 10.77
N SER A 59 -28.27 -4.32 11.48
CA SER A 59 -28.38 -4.25 12.93
C SER A 59 -28.86 -2.87 13.34
N THR A 60 -29.70 -2.85 14.37
CA THR A 60 -30.24 -1.64 15.00
C THR A 60 -29.25 -0.97 15.94
N ASP A 61 -28.15 -1.65 16.28
CA ASP A 61 -27.14 -1.15 17.21
C ASP A 61 -26.07 -0.32 16.50
N ALA A 62 -26.24 -0.07 15.20
CA ALA A 62 -25.37 0.75 14.36
C ALA A 62 -23.90 0.30 14.30
N ILE A 63 -23.58 -0.94 14.71
CA ILE A 63 -22.24 -1.53 14.70
C ILE A 63 -22.17 -2.68 13.70
N TYR A 64 -21.43 -2.48 12.61
CA TYR A 64 -21.12 -3.54 11.65
C TYR A 64 -19.64 -3.89 11.69
N THR A 65 -19.36 -5.19 11.69
CA THR A 65 -18.01 -5.75 11.75
C THR A 65 -17.78 -6.63 10.53
N ALA A 66 -16.61 -6.48 9.90
CA ALA A 66 -16.18 -7.37 8.83
C ALA A 66 -14.66 -7.58 8.84
N SER A 67 -14.25 -8.78 8.42
CA SER A 67 -12.85 -9.16 8.36
C SER A 67 -12.12 -8.45 7.21
N LEU A 68 -10.91 -7.98 7.51
CA LEU A 68 -9.99 -7.44 6.53
C LEU A 68 -9.43 -8.55 5.65
N GLN A 69 -8.82 -8.17 4.52
CA GLN A 69 -8.14 -9.14 3.66
C GLN A 69 -6.87 -9.66 4.34
N SER A 70 -6.49 -10.92 4.08
CA SER A 70 -5.33 -11.56 4.73
C SER A 70 -3.98 -10.88 4.45
N ASN A 71 -3.90 -10.12 3.37
CA ASN A 71 -2.73 -9.30 3.03
C ASN A 71 -2.92 -7.82 3.37
N PHE A 72 -3.95 -7.45 4.14
CA PHE A 72 -4.12 -6.09 4.62
C PHE A 72 -2.91 -5.66 5.44
N TRP A 73 -2.45 -4.43 5.19
CA TRP A 73 -1.40 -3.83 6.01
C TRP A 73 -1.90 -2.56 6.68
N LYS A 74 -2.44 -1.63 5.89
CA LYS A 74 -2.81 -0.31 6.41
C LYS A 74 -3.99 0.28 5.69
N MET A 75 -4.95 0.79 6.45
CA MET A 75 -6.10 1.51 5.91
C MET A 75 -5.65 2.88 5.40
N LYS A 76 -6.07 3.23 4.18
CA LYS A 76 -5.85 4.57 3.61
C LYS A 76 -7.08 5.45 3.80
N ARG A 77 -8.27 4.91 3.48
CA ARG A 77 -9.56 5.58 3.69
C ARG A 77 -10.69 4.57 3.57
N MET A 78 -11.83 4.91 4.16
CA MET A 78 -13.07 4.16 4.04
C MET A 78 -14.22 5.13 3.75
N GLU A 79 -15.18 4.67 2.97
CA GLU A 79 -16.38 5.39 2.55
C GLU A 79 -17.59 4.47 2.75
N TYR A 80 -18.66 5.02 3.31
CA TYR A 80 -19.97 4.39 3.39
C TYR A 80 -20.88 5.09 2.37
N GLY A 81 -21.27 4.40 1.30
CA GLY A 81 -21.89 5.03 0.14
C GLY A 81 -20.99 6.14 -0.44
N SER A 82 -21.38 7.40 -0.30
CA SER A 82 -20.60 8.58 -0.74
C SER A 82 -19.95 9.36 0.41
N LYS A 83 -20.09 8.88 1.65
CA LYS A 83 -19.66 9.58 2.86
C LYS A 83 -18.32 9.03 3.31
N LYS A 84 -17.34 9.92 3.44
CA LYS A 84 -16.03 9.57 4.00
C LYS A 84 -16.17 9.25 5.48
N MET A 85 -15.58 8.13 5.90
CA MET A 85 -15.54 7.72 7.28
C MET A 85 -14.26 8.20 7.98
N PHE A 86 -14.33 8.40 9.29
CA PHE A 86 -13.23 8.86 10.13
C PHE A 86 -12.73 7.74 11.02
N PHE A 87 -11.41 7.58 11.08
CA PHE A 87 -10.79 6.61 11.96
C PHE A 87 -10.83 7.10 13.42
N VAL A 88 -11.19 6.20 14.32
CA VAL A 88 -11.06 6.35 15.77
C VAL A 88 -10.42 5.09 16.35
N GLU A 89 -9.70 5.23 17.45
CA GLU A 89 -9.14 4.06 18.16
C GLU A 89 -10.26 3.18 18.71
N PHE A 90 -10.00 1.88 18.89
CA PHE A 90 -11.06 0.93 19.26
C PHE A 90 -11.66 1.24 20.64
N ASP A 91 -10.83 1.64 21.61
CA ASP A 91 -11.29 2.04 22.94
C ASP A 91 -12.17 3.31 22.89
N GLU A 92 -11.87 4.23 21.99
CA GLU A 92 -12.71 5.41 21.74
C GLU A 92 -14.02 5.00 21.10
N LEU A 93 -13.99 4.11 20.10
CA LEU A 93 -15.20 3.57 19.47
C LEU A 93 -16.11 2.91 20.50
N GLN A 94 -15.55 2.08 21.38
CA GLN A 94 -16.30 1.42 22.44
C GLN A 94 -16.92 2.43 23.40
N SER A 95 -16.14 3.44 23.81
CA SER A 95 -16.64 4.53 24.65
C SER A 95 -17.77 5.32 23.98
N LEU A 96 -17.70 5.54 22.66
CA LEU A 96 -18.74 6.21 21.89
C LEU A 96 -20.00 5.32 21.79
N ALA A 97 -19.84 4.03 21.47
CA ALA A 97 -20.93 3.07 21.44
C ALA A 97 -21.66 3.00 22.80
N ASP A 98 -20.91 2.97 23.89
CA ASP A 98 -21.45 2.92 25.26
C ASP A 98 -22.08 4.27 25.69
N ALA A 99 -21.54 5.40 25.24
CA ALA A 99 -22.00 6.74 25.60
C ALA A 99 -23.21 7.22 24.79
N SER A 100 -23.62 6.54 23.70
CA SER A 100 -24.65 7.06 22.81
C SER A 100 -25.60 6.04 22.18
N LYS A 101 -26.79 5.90 22.76
CA LYS A 101 -28.08 6.54 22.36
C LYS A 101 -28.17 8.09 22.28
N GLY A 102 -27.07 8.81 22.00
CA GLY A 102 -27.03 10.28 22.20
C GLY A 102 -25.92 11.08 21.51
N LEU A 103 -25.20 10.55 20.53
CA LEU A 103 -24.25 11.33 19.73
C LEU A 103 -24.97 11.83 18.48
N GLY A 104 -25.59 12.99 18.61
CA GLY A 104 -25.84 13.81 17.43
C GLY A 104 -24.50 14.18 16.80
N SER A 105 -24.32 13.83 15.52
CA SER A 105 -23.31 14.32 14.55
C SER A 105 -21.97 13.59 14.34
N SER A 106 -21.66 12.47 15.00
CA SER A 106 -20.47 11.66 14.66
C SER A 106 -20.80 10.59 13.60
N GLU A 107 -21.20 11.02 12.41
CA GLU A 107 -22.10 10.24 11.54
C GLU A 107 -21.48 9.03 10.80
N TYR A 108 -20.15 8.96 10.69
CA TYR A 108 -19.45 7.91 9.92
C TYR A 108 -18.06 7.67 10.49
N ILE A 109 -17.94 6.82 11.51
CA ILE A 109 -16.65 6.47 12.11
C ILE A 109 -16.35 4.99 11.92
N TYR A 110 -15.06 4.64 11.88
CA TYR A 110 -14.62 3.26 11.88
C TYR A 110 -13.41 3.09 12.79
N SER A 111 -13.23 1.87 13.28
CA SER A 111 -12.03 1.43 13.97
C SER A 111 -11.50 0.15 13.35
N LEU A 112 -10.25 -0.18 13.65
CA LEU A 112 -9.59 -1.41 13.24
C LEU A 112 -9.20 -2.17 14.50
N TRP A 113 -9.64 -3.43 14.58
CA TRP A 113 -9.37 -4.27 15.74
C TRP A 113 -9.32 -5.73 15.31
N ASN A 114 -8.28 -6.45 15.73
CA ASN A 114 -8.16 -7.90 15.55
C ASN A 114 -8.43 -8.39 14.10
N ASP A 115 -7.76 -7.79 13.12
CA ASP A 115 -7.93 -8.08 11.67
C ASP A 115 -9.35 -7.85 11.13
N GLU A 116 -10.16 -7.07 11.85
CA GLU A 116 -11.48 -6.63 11.44
C GLU A 116 -11.53 -5.11 11.39
N TYR A 117 -12.48 -4.59 10.64
CA TYR A 117 -12.93 -3.21 10.79
C TYR A 117 -14.31 -3.21 11.40
N VAL A 118 -14.51 -2.27 12.32
CA VAL A 118 -15.79 -2.02 12.98
C VAL A 118 -16.24 -0.64 12.55
N ILE A 119 -17.43 -0.53 12.00
CA ILE A 119 -18.03 0.76 11.67
C ILE A 119 -19.10 1.12 12.70
N TYR A 120 -19.20 2.43 12.96
CA TYR A 120 -20.32 3.01 13.67
C TYR A 120 -20.85 4.18 12.86
N THR A 121 -22.15 4.14 12.57
CA THR A 121 -22.84 5.16 11.76
C THR A 121 -24.03 5.71 12.53
N SER A 122 -24.33 7.01 12.38
CA SER A 122 -25.53 7.57 13.03
C SER A 122 -26.83 7.21 12.29
N ALA A 123 -26.73 6.67 11.09
CA ALA A 123 -27.85 6.13 10.32
C ALA A 123 -27.87 4.60 10.46
N ASP A 124 -29.07 4.03 10.56
CA ASP A 124 -29.27 2.60 10.35
C ASP A 124 -28.73 2.23 8.97
N TYR A 125 -27.95 1.15 8.91
CA TYR A 125 -27.53 0.57 7.64
C TYR A 125 -28.48 -0.56 7.22
N SER A 126 -28.71 -0.67 5.92
CA SER A 126 -29.56 -1.68 5.33
C SER A 126 -28.74 -2.84 4.78
N VAL A 127 -29.34 -4.03 4.73
CA VAL A 127 -28.77 -5.14 3.96
C VAL A 127 -28.64 -4.70 2.50
N GLY A 128 -27.46 -4.89 1.93
CA GLY A 128 -27.15 -4.44 0.57
C GLY A 128 -26.40 -3.11 0.47
N ASP A 129 -26.29 -2.35 1.57
CA ASP A 129 -25.47 -1.15 1.59
C ASP A 129 -23.98 -1.50 1.40
N GLU A 130 -23.25 -0.60 0.74
CA GLU A 130 -21.86 -0.82 0.34
C GLU A 130 -20.88 0.01 1.19
N ILE A 131 -19.83 -0.67 1.66
CA ILE A 131 -18.67 -0.08 2.30
C ILE A 131 -17.51 -0.21 1.35
N LYS A 132 -16.94 0.92 0.93
CA LYS A 132 -15.78 0.96 0.05
C LYS A 132 -14.57 1.43 0.82
N TYR A 133 -13.50 0.66 0.78
CA TYR A 133 -12.25 1.05 1.43
C TYR A 133 -11.05 0.87 0.51
N TRP A 134 -10.07 1.73 0.74
CA TRP A 134 -8.78 1.73 0.08
C TRP A 134 -7.74 1.43 1.13
N TYR A 135 -6.86 0.50 0.83
CA TYR A 135 -5.83 0.06 1.75
C TYR A 135 -4.55 -0.28 1.01
N PHE A 136 -3.46 -0.24 1.75
CA PHE A 136 -2.19 -0.80 1.32
C PHE A 136 -2.15 -2.26 1.73
N LYS A 137 -1.75 -3.11 0.79
CA LYS A 137 -1.56 -4.54 1.05
C LYS A 137 -0.09 -4.93 1.04
N TRP A 138 0.22 -6.00 1.76
CA TRP A 138 1.45 -6.75 1.57
C TRP A 138 1.46 -7.42 0.19
N PRO A 139 2.59 -7.38 -0.54
CA PRO A 139 2.71 -8.10 -1.80
C PRO A 139 2.54 -9.61 -1.59
N THR A 140 1.84 -10.26 -2.50
CA THR A 140 1.78 -11.72 -2.53
C THR A 140 3.11 -12.30 -3.00
N ASP A 141 3.59 -13.32 -2.31
CA ASP A 141 4.81 -14.02 -2.73
C ASP A 141 4.63 -14.67 -4.10
N VAL A 142 5.63 -14.49 -4.96
CA VAL A 142 5.75 -15.24 -6.22
C VAL A 142 6.34 -16.62 -5.95
N THR A 143 5.90 -17.61 -6.72
CA THR A 143 6.31 -19.02 -6.55
C THR A 143 6.94 -19.62 -7.79
N LEU A 144 6.67 -19.05 -8.98
CA LEU A 144 7.13 -19.55 -10.28
C LEU A 144 7.81 -18.47 -11.11
N ALA A 145 8.64 -18.87 -12.07
CA ALA A 145 9.35 -17.97 -12.99
C ALA A 145 8.42 -17.05 -13.82
N SER A 146 7.25 -17.57 -14.18
CA SER A 146 6.21 -16.83 -14.93
C SER A 146 5.36 -15.91 -14.04
N SER A 147 5.50 -16.00 -12.72
CA SER A 147 4.73 -15.16 -11.80
C SER A 147 5.11 -13.69 -11.98
N THR A 148 4.13 -12.83 -11.81
CA THR A 148 4.30 -11.38 -11.84
C THR A 148 4.53 -10.86 -10.44
N ALA A 149 5.49 -9.93 -10.26
CA ALA A 149 5.62 -9.21 -9.01
C ALA A 149 4.36 -8.39 -8.70
N ASP A 150 3.84 -8.51 -7.49
CA ASP A 150 2.70 -7.75 -6.95
C ASP A 150 3.14 -6.35 -6.50
N LEU A 151 3.74 -5.61 -7.43
CA LEU A 151 4.12 -4.21 -7.27
C LEU A 151 3.66 -3.39 -8.48
N PRO A 152 3.31 -2.11 -8.28
CA PRO A 152 3.13 -1.18 -9.39
C PRO A 152 4.39 -1.06 -10.25
N THR A 153 4.19 -0.80 -11.54
CA THR A 153 5.26 -0.82 -12.55
C THR A 153 6.36 0.22 -12.29
N GLU A 154 6.04 1.33 -11.64
CA GLU A 154 7.00 2.37 -11.28
C GLU A 154 8.06 1.90 -10.26
N TYR A 155 7.84 0.80 -9.55
CA TYR A 155 8.81 0.22 -8.61
C TYR A 155 9.67 -0.87 -9.25
N ALA A 156 9.48 -1.19 -10.53
CA ALA A 156 10.20 -2.27 -11.19
C ALA A 156 11.72 -2.09 -11.17
N ASP A 157 12.20 -0.88 -11.47
CA ASP A 157 13.64 -0.58 -11.47
C ASP A 157 14.25 -0.67 -10.08
N CYS A 158 13.47 -0.40 -9.03
CA CYS A 158 13.90 -0.61 -7.65
C CYS A 158 14.10 -2.10 -7.41
N LEU A 159 13.13 -2.93 -7.82
CA LEU A 159 13.19 -4.37 -7.66
C LEU A 159 14.37 -4.98 -8.44
N PHE A 160 14.67 -4.50 -9.66
CA PHE A 160 15.84 -4.94 -10.42
C PHE A 160 17.15 -4.65 -9.67
N SER A 161 17.31 -3.43 -9.14
CA SER A 161 18.50 -3.05 -8.36
C SER A 161 18.62 -3.88 -7.06
N TYR A 162 17.52 -4.17 -6.37
CA TYR A 162 17.53 -5.02 -5.16
C TYR A 162 17.96 -6.46 -5.48
N VAL A 163 17.39 -7.06 -6.54
CA VAL A 163 17.76 -8.41 -6.95
C VAL A 163 19.22 -8.47 -7.42
N GLY A 164 19.68 -7.47 -8.17
CA GLY A 164 21.09 -7.34 -8.57
C GLY A 164 22.01 -7.22 -7.35
N PHE A 165 21.61 -6.48 -6.32
CA PHE A 165 22.32 -6.41 -5.04
C PHE A 165 22.47 -7.79 -4.39
N LYS A 166 21.39 -8.58 -4.32
CA LYS A 166 21.43 -9.94 -3.76
C LYS A 166 22.33 -10.87 -4.58
N MET A 167 22.30 -10.76 -5.91
CA MET A 167 23.21 -11.47 -6.81
C MET A 167 24.69 -11.11 -6.54
N ALA A 168 25.00 -9.82 -6.43
CA ALA A 168 26.36 -9.36 -6.13
C ALA A 168 26.83 -9.82 -4.73
N GLN A 169 25.94 -9.81 -3.73
CA GLN A 169 26.25 -10.35 -2.39
C GLN A 169 26.56 -11.85 -2.43
N ALA A 170 25.75 -12.63 -3.17
CA ALA A 170 25.95 -14.07 -3.29
C ALA A 170 27.31 -14.41 -3.93
N ASN A 171 27.80 -13.58 -4.86
CA ASN A 171 29.13 -13.73 -5.46
C ASN A 171 30.25 -12.99 -4.73
N ARG A 172 29.96 -12.38 -3.57
CA ARG A 172 30.95 -11.68 -2.73
C ARG A 172 31.57 -10.45 -3.40
N GLU A 173 30.88 -9.85 -4.36
CA GLU A 173 31.25 -8.61 -5.03
C GLU A 173 30.80 -7.41 -4.20
N SER A 174 31.48 -7.14 -3.08
CA SER A 174 31.06 -6.18 -2.07
C SER A 174 30.91 -4.75 -2.59
N GLY A 175 31.82 -4.28 -3.44
CA GLY A 175 31.77 -2.94 -4.03
C GLY A 175 30.56 -2.75 -4.95
N LEU A 176 30.27 -3.75 -5.80
CA LEU A 176 29.08 -3.74 -6.65
C LEU A 176 27.80 -3.83 -5.82
N ALA A 177 27.77 -4.73 -4.82
CA ALA A 177 26.63 -4.88 -3.93
C ALA A 177 26.28 -3.56 -3.23
N GLN A 178 27.28 -2.84 -2.71
CA GLN A 178 27.07 -1.54 -2.10
C GLN A 178 26.48 -0.53 -3.09
N ARG A 179 27.05 -0.43 -4.31
CA ARG A 179 26.54 0.47 -5.35
C ARG A 179 25.07 0.19 -5.69
N LEU A 180 24.72 -1.08 -5.90
CA LEU A 180 23.35 -1.49 -6.25
C LEU A 180 22.36 -1.25 -5.10
N TRP A 181 22.80 -1.39 -3.86
CA TRP A 181 22.00 -1.05 -2.68
C TRP A 181 21.73 0.46 -2.57
N GLU A 182 22.74 1.29 -2.82
CA GLU A 182 22.60 2.74 -2.87
C GLU A 182 21.66 3.17 -4.00
N GLU A 183 21.79 2.56 -5.18
CA GLU A 183 20.91 2.78 -6.32
C GLU A 183 19.46 2.39 -6.01
N PHE A 184 19.25 1.22 -5.38
CA PHE A 184 17.93 0.78 -4.91
C PHE A 184 17.28 1.83 -4.00
N LYS A 185 18.00 2.30 -2.98
CA LYS A 185 17.51 3.32 -2.04
C LYS A 185 17.21 4.65 -2.73
N GLY A 186 18.09 5.08 -3.63
CA GLY A 186 17.91 6.32 -4.39
C GLY A 186 16.64 6.29 -5.24
N LYS A 187 16.48 5.24 -6.05
CA LYS A 187 15.28 5.04 -6.88
C LYS A 187 14.00 4.96 -6.05
N LEU A 188 14.04 4.25 -4.93
CA LEU A 188 12.89 4.09 -4.06
C LEU A 188 12.43 5.44 -3.47
N GLU A 189 13.37 6.28 -3.05
CA GLU A 189 13.09 7.63 -2.57
C GLU A 189 12.57 8.55 -3.69
N ASP A 190 13.09 8.44 -4.91
CA ASP A 190 12.61 9.22 -6.06
C ASP A 190 11.16 8.87 -6.43
N VAL A 191 10.82 7.58 -6.50
CA VAL A 191 9.44 7.12 -6.74
C VAL A 191 8.52 7.61 -5.62
N ARG A 192 8.95 7.51 -4.37
CA ARG A 192 8.19 8.01 -3.22
C ARG A 192 7.93 9.51 -3.30
N ARG A 193 8.93 10.31 -3.70
CA ARG A 193 8.80 11.76 -3.89
C ARG A 193 7.84 12.08 -5.03
N ALA A 194 7.93 11.38 -6.14
CA ALA A 194 7.00 11.53 -7.27
C ALA A 194 5.56 11.26 -6.82
N ASN A 195 5.33 10.16 -6.09
CA ASN A 195 4.01 9.78 -5.58
C ASN A 195 3.44 10.80 -4.57
N ARG A 196 4.30 11.39 -3.72
CA ARG A 196 3.89 12.49 -2.83
C ARG A 196 3.47 13.73 -3.60
N ARG A 197 4.21 14.13 -4.64
CA ARG A 197 3.91 15.31 -5.46
C ARG A 197 2.57 15.17 -6.19
N MET A 198 2.30 13.99 -6.74
CA MET A 198 1.01 13.72 -7.38
C MET A 198 -0.16 13.81 -6.39
N ARG A 199 0.03 13.36 -5.14
CA ARG A 199 -1.00 13.42 -4.08
C ARG A 199 -1.30 14.84 -3.59
N THR A 200 -0.31 15.73 -3.55
CA THR A 200 -0.52 17.11 -3.07
C THR A 200 -1.12 18.06 -4.12
N GLY A 201 -1.28 17.59 -5.37
CA GLY A 201 -1.65 18.45 -6.50
C GLY A 201 -0.63 19.56 -6.75
N PRO A 202 -0.74 20.31 -7.86
CA PRO A 202 -0.07 21.59 -7.94
C PRO A 202 -0.63 22.46 -6.81
N ARG A 203 0.23 22.88 -5.86
CA ARG A 203 -0.10 24.01 -4.98
C ARG A 203 -0.45 25.16 -5.91
N LYS A 204 -1.73 25.46 -6.09
CA LYS A 204 -2.14 26.77 -6.60
C LYS A 204 -1.54 27.76 -5.62
N ILE A 205 -0.43 28.37 -6.00
CA ILE A 205 0.07 29.56 -5.31
C ILE A 205 -1.09 30.54 -5.45
N LYS A 206 -1.80 30.79 -4.34
CA LYS A 206 -2.74 31.92 -4.26
C LYS A 206 -1.87 33.18 -4.28
N THR A 207 -1.34 33.53 -5.45
CA THR A 207 -0.89 34.88 -5.73
C THR A 207 -2.12 35.62 -6.26
N GLU A 208 -2.38 36.79 -5.69
CA GLU A 208 -3.36 37.79 -6.13
C GLU A 208 -4.84 37.51 -5.78
N LEU A 209 -5.20 37.85 -4.53
CA LEU A 209 -6.53 38.40 -4.22
C LEU A 209 -6.47 39.36 -3.01
N VAL A 210 -5.36 40.09 -2.85
CA VAL A 210 -5.26 41.18 -1.86
C VAL A 210 -5.58 42.55 -2.48
N ASP A 211 -5.51 42.70 -3.81
CA ASP A 211 -5.73 44.01 -4.47
C ASP A 211 -7.15 44.25 -4.99
N LYS A 212 -8.15 43.41 -4.65
CA LYS A 212 -9.53 43.59 -5.13
C LYS A 212 -10.52 44.15 -4.09
N TYR A 213 -10.07 44.44 -2.87
CA TYR A 213 -10.87 45.09 -1.82
C TYR A 213 -10.07 46.13 -1.02
N ALA A 214 -9.05 46.74 -1.63
CA ALA A 214 -8.52 48.02 -1.15
C ALA A 214 -9.36 49.15 -1.76
N PHE A 215 -10.55 49.36 -1.21
CA PHE A 215 -11.31 50.61 -1.30
C PHE A 215 -11.79 50.99 0.09
#